data_AF-A0A1H9MBN8-F1
#
_entry.id   AF-A0A1H9MBN8-F1
#
_cell.length_a   1.000
_cell.length_b   1.000
_cell.length_c   1.000
_cell.angle_alpha   90.00
_cell.angle_beta   90.00
_cell.angle_gamma   90.00
#
_symmetry.space_group_name_H-M   'P 1'
#
loop_
_entity.id
_entity.type
_entity.pdbx_description
1 polymer ?
#
loop_
_entity_poly.entity_id
_entity_poly.type
_entity_poly.pdbx_seq_one_letter_code
_entity_poly.pdbx_strand_id
1 'polypeptide(L)'
;MTQCFRDHPSDTQVLNQSTRALADCDTRFIYRDGEKYPVTEIPILTGEGLWRIYQREAESIVAPDGVLIADPVARNRAINAAYARLWLHDQRFQWAGLAAFASKQVGCGLLHARSAVDHIQQEDEALKHLRELRAQSGLLTPGQMEPQAEALDRYRQADAQNPVPSLGIRGDAESPSLTSRQFQHVYEMMALGNTTLFLDIFPLHAFYAKRGLAEFRECLKQRANIYGHSKFPVLWPVAQETLRFGQSHKRILLGFEAIDRGDIVNSVEHLAWHEQANILQPTMYSDTQLVMLLRGNHFSYVTGFPSGVAQAIEVTLANQCQRLGDGRTLEFSRNPLADLSDIEQRMPFVLRAANRFNELLNSDQRPVVEQSIKDIAAGAPLL
;
A
#
# COMPACT_ATOMS: atom_id res chain seq x y z
N MET A 1 7.52 -4.59 24.78
CA MET A 1 7.73 -3.52 23.79
C MET A 1 7.91 -4.18 22.43
N THR A 2 7.02 -3.94 21.47
CA THR A 2 7.22 -4.37 20.09
C THR A 2 8.30 -3.50 19.47
N GLN A 3 9.45 -4.08 19.12
CA GLN A 3 10.54 -3.36 18.47
C GLN A 3 10.06 -2.91 17.08
N CYS A 4 9.64 -1.65 16.97
CA CYS A 4 9.10 -1.05 15.74
C CYS A 4 10.19 -0.80 14.70
N PHE A 5 11.35 -0.34 15.18
CA PHE A 5 12.51 -0.05 14.36
C PHE A 5 13.67 -0.97 14.73
N ARG A 6 14.48 -1.37 13.75
CA ARG A 6 15.76 -2.01 13.99
C ARG A 6 16.73 -0.98 14.60
N ASP A 7 17.52 -1.43 15.56
CA ASP A 7 18.60 -0.62 16.10
C ASP A 7 19.84 -0.77 15.22
N HIS A 8 20.36 0.35 14.74
CA HIS A 8 21.55 0.38 13.92
C HIS A 8 22.70 1.07 14.67
N PRO A 9 23.96 0.60 14.53
CA PRO A 9 25.11 1.31 15.09
C PRO A 9 25.19 2.78 14.65
N SER A 10 24.69 3.08 13.44
CA SER A 10 24.62 4.45 12.93
C SER A 10 23.68 5.36 13.73
N ASP A 11 22.70 4.82 14.46
CA ASP A 11 21.70 5.60 15.20
C ASP A 11 22.33 6.43 16.32
N THR A 12 23.49 6.03 16.85
CA THR A 12 24.23 6.77 17.90
C THR A 12 25.48 7.47 17.39
N GLN A 13 25.87 7.24 16.15
CA GLN A 13 27.02 7.88 15.51
C GLN A 13 26.69 9.32 15.08
N VAL A 14 27.70 10.18 15.07
CA VAL A 14 27.54 11.59 14.68
C VAL A 14 27.55 11.72 13.16
N LEU A 15 26.59 12.46 12.63
CA LEU A 15 26.49 12.75 11.19
C LEU A 15 27.76 13.48 10.70
N ASN A 16 28.19 13.16 9.48
CA ASN A 16 29.38 13.72 8.82
C ASN A 16 30.71 13.46 9.57
N GLN A 17 30.74 12.45 10.46
CA GLN A 17 31.95 12.00 11.14
C GLN A 17 32.32 10.56 10.79
N SER A 18 33.53 10.16 11.16
CA SER A 18 33.98 8.80 10.89
C SER A 18 33.22 7.76 11.69
N THR A 19 32.89 6.65 11.05
CA THR A 19 32.19 5.51 11.67
C THR A 19 33.12 4.54 12.40
N ARG A 20 34.44 4.70 12.27
CA ARG A 20 35.47 3.91 12.96
C ARG A 20 36.64 4.78 13.38
N ALA A 21 37.49 4.28 14.28
CA ALA A 21 38.69 5.02 14.66
C ALA A 21 39.65 5.13 13.47
N LEU A 22 40.39 6.24 13.38
CA LEU A 22 41.38 6.46 12.31
C LEU A 22 42.46 5.38 12.26
N ALA A 23 42.80 4.81 13.42
CA ALA A 23 43.77 3.72 13.53
C ALA A 23 43.30 2.42 12.84
N ASP A 24 41.99 2.25 12.67
CA ASP A 24 41.36 1.06 12.07
C ASP A 24 41.03 1.28 10.58
N CYS A 25 41.47 2.40 10.00
CA CYS A 25 41.23 2.75 8.61
C CYS A 25 42.36 2.26 7.70
N ASP A 26 41.99 1.80 6.51
CA ASP A 26 42.94 1.26 5.53
C ASP A 26 43.80 2.40 4.95
N THR A 27 45.12 2.26 5.03
CA THR A 27 46.07 3.20 4.40
C THR A 27 46.63 2.57 3.12
N ARG A 28 46.39 3.23 1.99
CA ARG A 28 47.05 2.92 0.72
C ARG A 28 48.08 3.98 0.38
N PHE A 29 49.02 3.63 -0.50
CA PHE A 29 49.99 4.60 -0.99
C PHE A 29 49.64 4.98 -2.43
N ILE A 30 49.63 6.28 -2.71
CA ILE A 30 49.49 6.81 -4.06
C ILE A 30 50.80 7.48 -4.48
N TYR A 31 51.10 7.43 -5.77
CA TYR A 31 52.23 8.16 -6.34
C TYR A 31 51.70 9.43 -7.00
N ARG A 32 52.26 10.58 -6.60
CA ARG A 32 51.96 11.88 -7.21
C ARG A 32 53.29 12.60 -7.45
N ASP A 33 53.52 13.05 -8.68
CA ASP A 33 54.75 13.74 -9.08
C ASP A 33 56.05 12.98 -8.76
N GLY A 34 56.01 11.65 -8.81
CA GLY A 34 57.15 10.77 -8.52
C GLY A 34 57.37 10.46 -7.02
N GLU A 35 56.60 11.09 -6.13
CA GLU A 35 56.68 10.87 -4.68
C GLU A 35 55.54 9.99 -4.17
N LYS A 36 55.84 9.20 -3.13
CA LYS A 36 54.91 8.24 -2.52
C LYS A 36 54.22 8.87 -1.31
N TYR A 37 52.89 9.00 -1.36
CA TYR A 37 52.06 9.58 -0.30
C TYR A 37 51.16 8.53 0.35
N PRO A 38 51.13 8.41 1.69
CA PRO A 38 50.12 7.62 2.38
C PRO A 38 48.76 8.33 2.32
N VAL A 39 47.72 7.58 1.98
CA VAL A 39 46.32 8.02 1.92
C VAL A 39 45.49 7.04 2.72
N THR A 40 44.85 7.53 3.78
CA THR A 40 43.96 6.74 4.63
C THR A 40 42.52 6.93 4.18
N GLU A 41 41.81 5.83 3.94
CA GLU A 41 40.40 5.84 3.55
C GLU A 41 39.50 5.75 4.78
N ILE A 42 38.84 6.87 5.09
CA ILE A 42 38.02 7.04 6.28
C ILE A 42 36.56 6.91 5.88
N PRO A 43 35.81 5.92 6.40
CA PRO A 43 34.37 5.84 6.17
C PRO A 43 33.67 6.92 7.00
N ILE A 44 32.85 7.72 6.33
CA ILE A 44 32.07 8.82 6.94
C ILE A 44 30.59 8.45 6.91
N LEU A 45 29.88 8.69 8.01
CA LEU A 45 28.42 8.57 8.05
C LEU A 45 27.79 9.78 7.35
N THR A 46 27.19 9.56 6.19
CA THR A 46 26.50 10.61 5.42
C THR A 46 24.98 10.48 5.56
N GLY A 47 24.26 11.55 5.22
CA GLY A 47 22.79 11.51 5.13
C GLY A 47 22.28 10.48 4.12
N GLU A 48 22.95 10.35 2.97
CA GLU A 48 22.70 9.26 2.02
C GLU A 48 22.90 7.87 2.64
N GLY A 49 23.95 7.69 3.46
CA GLY A 49 24.19 6.45 4.19
C GLY A 49 23.04 6.11 5.13
N LEU A 50 22.56 7.08 5.91
CA LEU A 50 21.39 6.93 6.79
C LEU A 50 20.13 6.62 5.98
N TRP A 51 19.87 7.32 4.88
CA TRP A 51 18.73 7.02 4.01
C TRP A 51 18.76 5.60 3.47
N ARG A 52 19.94 5.08 3.09
CA ARG A 52 20.05 3.67 2.65
C ARG A 52 19.69 2.70 3.76
N ILE A 53 20.07 2.99 5.00
CA ILE A 53 19.77 2.12 6.16
C ILE A 53 18.26 2.06 6.38
N TYR A 54 17.60 3.21 6.51
CA TYR A 54 16.15 3.25 6.78
C TYR A 54 15.30 2.85 5.56
N GLN A 55 15.78 3.08 4.33
CA GLN A 55 15.13 2.57 3.12
C GLN A 55 15.17 1.03 3.10
N ARG A 56 16.33 0.43 3.40
CA ARG A 56 16.46 -1.04 3.49
C ARG A 56 15.59 -1.65 4.58
N GLU A 57 15.37 -0.92 5.67
CA GLU A 57 14.44 -1.36 6.71
C GLU A 57 13.02 -1.47 6.17
N ALA A 58 12.52 -0.44 5.47
CA ALA A 58 11.22 -0.50 4.79
C ALA A 58 11.17 -1.62 3.75
N GLU A 59 12.21 -1.75 2.92
CA GLU A 59 12.29 -2.80 1.91
C GLU A 59 12.22 -4.19 2.53
N SER A 60 12.91 -4.43 3.66
CA SER A 60 12.90 -5.72 4.33
C SER A 60 11.53 -6.15 4.88
N ILE A 61 10.58 -5.22 5.01
CA ILE A 61 9.20 -5.48 5.44
C ILE A 61 8.36 -6.01 4.27
N VAL A 62 8.56 -5.47 3.06
CA VAL A 62 7.76 -5.82 1.87
C VAL A 62 8.48 -6.75 0.89
N ALA A 63 9.78 -6.89 1.06
CA ALA A 63 10.69 -7.69 0.25
C ALA A 63 11.76 -8.35 1.14
N PRO A 64 11.37 -9.29 2.02
CA PRO A 64 12.35 -10.06 2.78
C PRO A 64 13.32 -10.74 1.82
N ASP A 65 14.60 -10.79 2.18
CA ASP A 65 15.69 -11.30 1.34
C ASP A 65 15.89 -10.57 0.00
N GLY A 66 15.32 -9.37 -0.15
CA GLY A 66 15.43 -8.55 -1.36
C GLY A 66 14.44 -8.93 -2.47
N VAL A 67 13.52 -9.86 -2.22
CA VAL A 67 12.49 -10.28 -3.18
C VAL A 67 11.13 -9.84 -2.66
N LEU A 68 10.41 -9.04 -3.47
CA LEU A 68 9.08 -8.55 -3.12
C LEU A 68 8.14 -9.72 -2.76
N ILE A 69 7.41 -9.60 -1.64
CA ILE A 69 6.38 -10.56 -1.26
C ILE A 69 5.40 -10.69 -2.42
N ALA A 70 5.36 -11.88 -3.03
CA ALA A 70 4.65 -12.11 -4.28
C ALA A 70 3.14 -11.89 -4.13
N ASP A 71 2.53 -12.34 -3.02
CA ASP A 71 1.12 -12.14 -2.71
C ASP A 71 0.87 -10.70 -2.21
N PRO A 72 0.16 -9.85 -2.97
CA PRO A 72 -0.22 -8.51 -2.53
C PRO A 72 -1.00 -8.45 -1.23
N VAL A 73 -1.80 -9.47 -0.89
CA VAL A 73 -2.57 -9.50 0.36
C VAL A 73 -1.62 -9.70 1.54
N ALA A 74 -0.70 -10.67 1.45
CA ALA A 74 0.34 -10.87 2.45
C ALA A 74 1.24 -9.62 2.59
N ARG A 75 1.61 -9.00 1.47
CA ARG A 75 2.40 -7.77 1.46
C ARG A 75 1.68 -6.59 2.12
N ASN A 76 0.40 -6.38 1.80
CA ASN A 76 -0.44 -5.36 2.45
C ASN A 76 -0.57 -5.60 3.96
N ARG A 77 -0.63 -6.86 4.40
CA ARG A 77 -0.61 -7.23 5.83
C ARG A 77 0.71 -6.90 6.50
N ALA A 78 1.85 -7.03 5.82
CA ALA A 78 3.12 -6.58 6.38
C ALA A 78 3.15 -5.04 6.54
N ILE A 79 2.62 -4.32 5.55
CA ILE A 79 2.54 -2.85 5.51
C ILE A 79 1.61 -2.32 6.61
N ASN A 80 0.39 -2.85 6.73
CA ASN A 80 -0.57 -2.36 7.73
C ASN A 80 -0.06 -2.57 9.16
N ALA A 81 0.60 -3.70 9.42
CA ALA A 81 1.21 -4.01 10.70
C ALA A 81 2.40 -3.10 11.00
N ALA A 82 3.19 -2.72 9.99
CA ALA A 82 4.28 -1.77 10.15
C ALA A 82 3.78 -0.36 10.51
N TYR A 83 2.74 0.14 9.84
CA TYR A 83 2.10 1.41 10.21
C TYR A 83 1.50 1.39 11.62
N ALA A 84 0.85 0.29 11.99
CA ALA A 84 0.32 0.13 13.34
C ALA A 84 1.45 0.15 14.40
N ARG A 85 2.58 -0.52 14.11
CA ARG A 85 3.77 -0.50 14.99
C ARG A 85 4.38 0.90 15.12
N LEU A 86 4.41 1.70 14.04
CA LEU A 86 4.86 3.10 14.09
C LEU A 86 4.06 3.91 15.11
N TRP A 87 2.73 3.83 15.03
CA TRP A 87 1.86 4.57 15.94
C TRP A 87 1.93 4.06 17.40
N LEU A 88 2.05 2.75 17.59
CA LEU A 88 2.23 2.16 18.92
C LEU A 88 3.58 2.52 19.55
N HIS A 89 4.60 2.77 18.72
CA HIS A 89 5.91 3.22 19.17
C HIS A 89 5.88 4.69 19.60
N ASP A 90 5.27 5.55 18.80
CA ASP A 90 5.05 6.97 19.12
C ASP A 90 3.67 7.42 18.62
N GLN A 91 2.77 7.69 19.57
CA GLN A 91 1.38 8.05 19.26
C GLN A 91 1.26 9.41 18.56
N ARG A 92 2.32 10.23 18.55
CA ARG A 92 2.38 11.46 17.75
C ARG A 92 2.37 11.17 16.25
N PHE A 93 2.75 9.95 15.82
CA PHE A 93 2.62 9.51 14.42
C PHE A 93 1.18 9.13 14.06
N GLN A 94 0.23 10.02 14.37
CA GLN A 94 -1.21 9.77 14.18
C GLN A 94 -1.56 9.51 12.71
N TRP A 95 -0.79 10.07 11.76
CA TRP A 95 -0.90 9.73 10.34
C TRP A 95 -0.66 8.24 10.13
N ALA A 96 0.35 7.64 10.76
CA ALA A 96 0.64 6.21 10.64
C ALA A 96 -0.48 5.35 11.26
N GLY A 97 -1.07 5.79 12.38
CA GLY A 97 -2.23 5.12 12.96
C GLY A 97 -3.43 5.09 12.01
N LEU A 98 -3.74 6.23 11.38
CA LEU A 98 -4.77 6.30 10.34
C LEU A 98 -4.42 5.47 9.11
N ALA A 99 -3.16 5.53 8.66
CA ALA A 99 -2.66 4.77 7.52
C ALA A 99 -2.74 3.26 7.74
N ALA A 100 -2.62 2.77 8.98
CA ALA A 100 -2.85 1.36 9.31
C ALA A 100 -4.28 0.92 8.96
N PHE A 101 -5.29 1.73 9.31
CA PHE A 101 -6.69 1.45 8.97
C PHE A 101 -6.98 1.62 7.47
N ALA A 102 -6.48 2.69 6.85
CA ALA A 102 -6.65 2.93 5.42
C ALA A 102 -5.99 1.83 4.58
N SER A 103 -4.76 1.44 4.91
CA SER A 103 -4.05 0.33 4.28
C SER A 103 -4.77 -1.00 4.50
N LYS A 104 -5.35 -1.24 5.69
CA LYS A 104 -6.19 -2.41 5.93
C LYS A 104 -7.41 -2.42 5.02
N GLN A 105 -8.05 -1.28 4.81
CA GLN A 105 -9.18 -1.19 3.88
C GLN A 105 -8.77 -1.55 2.44
N VAL A 106 -7.56 -1.13 2.02
CA VAL A 106 -6.99 -1.59 0.74
C VAL A 106 -6.85 -3.11 0.72
N GLY A 107 -6.41 -3.73 1.82
CA GLY A 107 -6.38 -5.19 1.98
C GLY A 107 -7.74 -5.87 1.79
N CYS A 108 -8.81 -5.28 2.34
CA CYS A 108 -10.18 -5.76 2.12
C CYS A 108 -10.58 -5.65 0.63
N GLY A 109 -10.21 -4.56 -0.04
CA GLY A 109 -10.42 -4.38 -1.47
C GLY A 109 -9.65 -5.41 -2.31
N LEU A 110 -8.41 -5.72 -1.94
CA LEU A 110 -7.60 -6.76 -2.59
C LEU A 110 -8.23 -8.15 -2.45
N LEU A 111 -8.72 -8.49 -1.25
CA LEU A 111 -9.43 -9.75 -1.01
C LEU A 111 -10.70 -9.86 -1.87
N HIS A 112 -11.47 -8.78 -1.94
CA HIS A 112 -12.67 -8.73 -2.76
C HIS A 112 -12.37 -8.87 -4.25
N ALA A 113 -11.40 -8.12 -4.78
CA ALA A 113 -11.02 -8.20 -6.19
C ALA A 113 -10.49 -9.59 -6.56
N ARG A 114 -9.65 -10.21 -5.71
CA ARG A 114 -9.18 -11.58 -5.92
C ARG A 114 -10.34 -12.58 -5.94
N SER A 115 -11.23 -12.51 -4.94
CA SER A 115 -12.40 -13.38 -4.87
C SER A 115 -13.30 -13.24 -6.10
N ALA A 116 -13.48 -12.02 -6.61
CA ALA A 116 -14.24 -11.78 -7.82
C ALA A 116 -13.58 -12.41 -9.05
N VAL A 117 -12.26 -12.27 -9.22
CA VAL A 117 -11.51 -12.93 -10.31
C VAL A 117 -11.64 -14.45 -10.22
N ASP A 118 -11.46 -15.02 -9.03
CA ASP A 118 -11.55 -16.48 -8.80
C ASP A 118 -12.94 -17.02 -9.16
N HIS A 119 -14.01 -16.35 -8.73
CA HIS A 119 -15.38 -16.78 -9.04
C HIS A 119 -15.73 -16.62 -10.53
N ILE A 120 -15.27 -15.55 -11.19
CA ILE A 120 -15.45 -15.38 -12.63
C ILE A 120 -14.73 -16.50 -13.39
N GLN A 121 -13.50 -16.84 -12.99
CA GLN A 121 -12.74 -17.91 -13.64
C GLN A 121 -13.39 -19.29 -13.44
N GLN A 122 -13.90 -19.58 -12.23
CA GLN A 122 -14.63 -20.83 -11.95
C GLN A 122 -15.89 -20.96 -12.81
N GLU A 123 -16.65 -19.87 -13.03
CA GLU A 123 -17.79 -19.88 -13.95
C GLU A 123 -17.35 -20.12 -15.40
N ASP A 124 -16.30 -19.43 -15.84
CA ASP A 124 -15.74 -19.57 -17.19
C ASP A 124 -15.30 -21.02 -17.47
N GLU A 125 -14.59 -21.65 -16.53
CA GLU A 125 -14.15 -23.04 -16.61
C GLU A 125 -15.32 -24.04 -16.61
N ALA A 126 -16.31 -23.84 -15.73
CA ALA A 126 -17.50 -24.69 -15.66
C ALA A 126 -18.32 -24.62 -16.95
N LEU A 127 -18.47 -23.42 -17.52
CA LEU A 127 -19.19 -23.24 -18.78
C LEU A 127 -18.40 -23.78 -19.98
N LYS A 128 -17.07 -23.65 -20.00
CA LYS A 128 -16.22 -24.25 -21.03
C LYS A 128 -16.36 -25.78 -21.03
N HIS A 129 -16.27 -26.40 -19.85
CA HIS A 129 -16.45 -27.83 -19.69
C HIS A 129 -17.84 -28.29 -20.17
N LEU A 130 -18.91 -27.56 -19.81
CA LEU A 130 -20.26 -27.85 -20.28
C LEU A 130 -20.40 -27.75 -21.81
N ARG A 131 -19.77 -26.75 -22.42
CA ARG A 131 -19.76 -26.56 -23.89
C ARG A 131 -18.99 -27.67 -24.59
N GLU A 132 -17.84 -28.06 -24.07
CA GLU A 132 -17.02 -29.14 -24.63
C GLU A 132 -17.75 -30.48 -24.59
N LEU A 133 -18.38 -30.83 -23.46
CA LEU A 133 -19.20 -32.04 -23.33
C LEU A 133 -20.34 -32.06 -24.36
N ARG A 134 -21.05 -30.95 -24.51
CA ARG A 134 -22.15 -30.82 -25.48
C ARG A 134 -21.67 -30.85 -26.93
N ALA A 135 -20.50 -30.28 -27.22
CA ALA A 135 -19.92 -30.29 -28.56
C ALA A 135 -19.44 -31.69 -28.97
N GLN A 136 -18.84 -32.44 -28.04
CA GLN A 136 -18.35 -33.80 -28.30
C GLN A 136 -19.48 -34.82 -28.40
N SER A 137 -20.47 -34.71 -27.49
CA SER A 137 -21.49 -35.74 -27.34
C SER A 137 -22.78 -35.42 -28.07
N GLY A 138 -23.13 -34.14 -28.29
CA GLY A 138 -24.48 -33.73 -28.66
C GLY A 138 -25.42 -33.65 -27.45
N LEU A 139 -26.49 -32.86 -27.57
CA LEU A 139 -27.36 -32.47 -26.44
C LEU A 139 -28.21 -33.64 -25.87
N LEU A 140 -28.51 -34.66 -26.68
CA LEU A 140 -29.50 -35.72 -26.36
C LEU A 140 -28.91 -37.13 -26.48
N THR A 141 -27.62 -37.28 -26.23
CA THR A 141 -26.93 -38.55 -26.45
C THR A 141 -27.11 -39.50 -25.26
N PRO A 142 -27.72 -40.68 -25.46
CA PRO A 142 -27.92 -41.66 -24.39
C PRO A 142 -26.58 -42.05 -23.73
N GLY A 143 -26.53 -42.04 -22.40
CA GLY A 143 -25.30 -42.30 -21.62
C GLY A 143 -24.41 -41.07 -21.36
N GLN A 144 -24.63 -39.95 -22.05
CA GLN A 144 -23.93 -38.68 -21.81
C GLN A 144 -24.81 -37.64 -21.10
N MET A 145 -26.07 -37.97 -20.83
CA MET A 145 -27.02 -37.07 -20.15
C MET A 145 -26.64 -36.80 -18.68
N GLU A 146 -26.19 -37.82 -17.94
CA GLU A 146 -25.76 -37.69 -16.54
C GLU A 146 -24.53 -36.76 -16.40
N PRO A 147 -23.40 -36.99 -17.12
CA PRO A 147 -22.27 -36.04 -17.11
C PRO A 147 -22.64 -34.61 -17.53
N GLN A 148 -23.55 -34.46 -18.49
CA GLN A 148 -24.01 -33.14 -18.92
C GLN A 148 -24.89 -32.45 -17.86
N ALA A 149 -25.69 -33.21 -17.11
CA ALA A 149 -26.48 -32.69 -16.00
C ALA A 149 -25.59 -32.23 -14.85
N GLU A 150 -24.60 -33.04 -14.47
CA GLU A 150 -23.60 -32.65 -13.46
C GLU A 150 -22.83 -31.39 -13.85
N ALA A 151 -22.36 -31.31 -15.10
CA ALA A 151 -21.67 -30.13 -15.60
C ALA A 151 -22.55 -28.87 -15.61
N LEU A 152 -23.85 -29.03 -15.92
CA LEU A 152 -24.82 -27.94 -15.86
C LEU A 152 -25.03 -27.46 -14.42
N ASP A 153 -25.12 -28.37 -13.46
CA ASP A 153 -25.29 -28.01 -12.04
C ASP A 153 -24.03 -27.35 -11.47
N ARG A 154 -22.83 -27.82 -11.84
CA ARG A 154 -21.57 -27.13 -11.51
C ARG A 154 -21.54 -25.71 -12.07
N TYR A 155 -21.93 -25.53 -13.34
CA TYR A 155 -22.04 -24.20 -13.94
C TYR A 155 -23.03 -23.32 -13.18
N ARG A 156 -24.23 -23.82 -12.85
CA ARG A 156 -25.22 -23.05 -12.07
C ARG A 156 -24.70 -22.65 -10.69
N GLN A 157 -23.95 -23.52 -10.03
CA GLN A 157 -23.34 -23.21 -8.72
C GLN A 157 -22.26 -22.13 -8.85
N ALA A 158 -21.42 -22.21 -9.89
CA ALA A 158 -20.39 -21.21 -10.15
C ALA A 158 -20.99 -19.85 -10.56
N ASP A 159 -22.02 -19.87 -11.42
CA ASP A 159 -22.78 -18.68 -11.85
C ASP A 159 -23.45 -17.98 -10.65
N ALA A 160 -24.01 -18.75 -9.71
CA ALA A 160 -24.58 -18.21 -8.48
C ALA A 160 -23.54 -17.56 -7.53
N GLN A 161 -22.27 -17.92 -7.65
CA GLN A 161 -21.17 -17.34 -6.86
C GLN A 161 -20.44 -16.21 -7.61
N ASN A 162 -20.59 -16.11 -8.93
CA ASN A 162 -20.01 -15.01 -9.70
C ASN A 162 -20.77 -13.71 -9.36
N PRO A 163 -20.07 -12.68 -8.85
CA PRO A 163 -20.71 -11.41 -8.54
C PRO A 163 -21.16 -10.64 -9.81
N VAL A 164 -20.73 -11.06 -11.01
CA VAL A 164 -21.12 -10.53 -12.33
C VAL A 164 -21.53 -11.67 -13.29
N PRO A 165 -22.75 -12.24 -13.14
CA PRO A 165 -23.22 -13.35 -13.97
C PRO A 165 -23.17 -13.00 -15.46
N SER A 166 -22.53 -13.85 -16.26
CA SER A 166 -22.08 -13.52 -17.62
C SER A 166 -23.18 -13.58 -18.70
N LEU A 167 -24.20 -12.72 -18.62
CA LEU A 167 -25.14 -12.48 -19.72
C LEU A 167 -24.69 -11.28 -20.58
N GLY A 168 -23.74 -11.49 -21.51
CA GLY A 168 -23.82 -10.78 -22.80
C GLY A 168 -22.57 -10.31 -23.55
N ILE A 169 -21.35 -10.26 -22.99
CA ILE A 169 -20.17 -9.77 -23.77
C ILE A 169 -18.94 -10.66 -23.50
N ARG A 170 -18.76 -11.72 -24.30
CA ARG A 170 -17.55 -12.57 -24.28
C ARG A 170 -16.76 -12.41 -25.58
N GLY A 171 -15.45 -12.17 -25.46
CA GLY A 171 -14.46 -12.42 -26.50
C GLY A 171 -14.00 -13.89 -26.49
N ASP A 172 -13.05 -14.23 -27.36
CA ASP A 172 -12.57 -15.60 -27.60
C ASP A 172 -12.12 -16.35 -26.33
N ALA A 173 -12.37 -17.67 -26.35
CA ALA A 173 -12.34 -18.62 -25.22
C ALA A 173 -10.96 -18.85 -24.55
N GLU A 174 -9.91 -18.15 -24.97
CA GLU A 174 -8.55 -18.26 -24.43
C GLU A 174 -8.11 -17.04 -23.61
N SER A 175 -8.91 -15.98 -23.59
CA SER A 175 -8.59 -14.74 -22.88
C SER A 175 -9.48 -14.54 -21.63
N PRO A 176 -8.94 -14.01 -20.51
CA PRO A 176 -9.76 -13.68 -19.37
C PRO A 176 -10.86 -12.70 -19.79
N SER A 177 -12.07 -12.89 -19.27
CA SER A 177 -13.20 -11.99 -19.54
C SER A 177 -12.81 -10.53 -19.27
N LEU A 178 -13.42 -9.60 -20.00
CA LEU A 178 -13.14 -8.16 -19.81
C LEU A 178 -13.28 -7.77 -18.34
N THR A 179 -14.30 -8.28 -17.66
CA THR A 179 -14.55 -8.03 -16.24
C THR A 179 -13.46 -8.60 -15.33
N SER A 180 -12.99 -9.82 -15.59
CA SER A 180 -11.85 -10.40 -14.86
C SER A 180 -10.60 -9.53 -15.00
N ARG A 181 -10.29 -9.06 -16.22
CA ARG A 181 -9.18 -8.12 -16.46
C ARG A 181 -9.34 -6.79 -15.73
N GLN A 182 -10.57 -6.27 -15.61
CA GLN A 182 -10.83 -5.04 -14.87
C GLN A 182 -10.59 -5.22 -13.37
N PHE A 183 -11.06 -6.31 -12.77
CA PHE A 183 -10.78 -6.62 -11.36
C PHE A 183 -9.29 -6.87 -11.11
N GLN A 184 -8.62 -7.57 -12.03
CA GLN A 184 -7.17 -7.77 -11.98
C GLN A 184 -6.41 -6.44 -12.03
N HIS A 185 -6.81 -5.51 -12.90
CA HIS A 185 -6.22 -4.18 -12.97
C HIS A 185 -6.39 -3.39 -11.67
N VAL A 186 -7.59 -3.41 -11.07
CA VAL A 186 -7.84 -2.77 -9.77
C VAL A 186 -6.96 -3.40 -8.69
N TYR A 187 -6.86 -4.72 -8.68
CA TYR A 187 -6.00 -5.47 -7.74
C TYR A 187 -4.53 -5.06 -7.85
N GLU A 188 -3.99 -5.01 -9.06
CA GLU A 188 -2.60 -4.62 -9.34
C GLU A 188 -2.33 -3.16 -8.96
N MET A 189 -3.22 -2.23 -9.32
CA MET A 189 -3.06 -0.82 -9.03
C MET A 189 -3.15 -0.51 -7.53
N MET A 190 -4.06 -1.17 -6.80
CA MET A 190 -4.13 -1.06 -5.34
C MET A 190 -2.85 -1.59 -4.67
N ALA A 191 -2.34 -2.72 -5.16
CA ALA A 191 -1.11 -3.32 -4.67
C ALA A 191 0.12 -2.42 -4.94
N LEU A 192 0.21 -1.85 -6.14
CA LEU A 192 1.27 -0.92 -6.56
C LEU A 192 1.24 0.34 -5.71
N GLY A 193 0.08 0.98 -5.60
CA GLY A 193 -0.12 2.20 -4.82
C GLY A 193 0.26 2.04 -3.35
N ASN A 194 -0.22 0.97 -2.71
CA ASN A 194 0.06 0.70 -1.30
C ASN A 194 1.55 0.42 -1.04
N THR A 195 2.19 -0.36 -1.91
CA THR A 195 3.62 -0.69 -1.80
C THR A 195 4.49 0.55 -2.01
N THR A 196 4.19 1.35 -3.04
CA THR A 196 4.93 2.58 -3.36
C THR A 196 4.84 3.58 -2.22
N LEU A 197 3.64 3.82 -1.70
CA LEU A 197 3.43 4.73 -0.57
C LEU A 197 4.20 4.28 0.68
N PHE A 198 4.19 2.98 0.97
CA PHE A 198 4.92 2.45 2.11
C PHE A 198 6.43 2.67 1.99
N LEU A 199 7.00 2.34 0.83
CA LEU A 199 8.42 2.55 0.52
C LEU A 199 8.81 4.02 0.51
N ASP A 200 7.84 4.92 0.31
CA ASP A 200 8.05 6.35 0.44
C ASP A 200 8.01 6.84 1.89
N ILE A 201 6.93 6.55 2.63
CA ILE A 201 6.64 7.20 3.91
C ILE A 201 7.32 6.53 5.11
N PHE A 202 7.44 5.20 5.12
CA PHE A 202 8.03 4.49 6.27
C PHE A 202 9.47 4.94 6.57
N PRO A 203 10.39 5.04 5.58
CA PRO A 203 11.75 5.52 5.82
C PRO A 203 11.81 6.93 6.40
N LEU A 204 10.85 7.81 6.05
CA LEU A 204 10.78 9.17 6.59
C LEU A 204 10.51 9.15 8.09
N HIS A 205 9.55 8.31 8.53
CA HIS A 205 9.24 8.14 9.95
C HIS A 205 10.40 7.48 10.71
N ALA A 206 11.02 6.46 10.13
CA ALA A 206 12.18 5.79 10.72
C ALA A 206 13.35 6.76 10.93
N PHE A 207 13.69 7.55 9.91
CA PHE A 207 14.74 8.56 10.02
C PHE A 207 14.41 9.57 11.12
N TYR A 208 13.22 10.17 11.09
CA TYR A 208 12.82 11.16 12.08
C TYR A 208 12.84 10.59 13.50
N ALA A 209 12.29 9.40 13.70
CA ALA A 209 12.23 8.77 15.02
C ALA A 209 13.61 8.46 15.60
N LYS A 210 14.57 8.07 14.76
CA LYS A 210 15.92 7.67 15.18
C LYS A 210 16.92 8.83 15.28
N ARG A 211 16.81 9.82 14.39
CA ARG A 211 17.81 10.89 14.23
C ARG A 211 17.29 12.28 14.61
N GLY A 212 15.99 12.42 14.81
CA GLY A 212 15.34 13.68 15.17
C GLY A 212 15.21 14.66 13.99
N LEU A 213 14.53 15.79 14.26
CA LEU A 213 14.16 16.77 13.24
C LEU A 213 15.38 17.46 12.59
N ALA A 214 16.41 17.76 13.37
CA ALA A 214 17.56 18.54 12.90
C ALA A 214 18.30 17.83 11.76
N GLU A 215 18.70 16.58 11.99
CA GLU A 215 19.36 15.77 10.97
C GLU A 215 18.40 15.37 9.85
N PHE A 216 17.13 15.10 10.16
CA PHE A 216 16.12 14.83 9.14
C PHE A 216 16.03 15.98 8.14
N ARG A 217 15.97 17.23 8.62
CA ARG A 217 15.94 18.43 7.79
C ARG A 217 17.21 18.57 6.94
N GLU A 218 18.38 18.35 7.54
CA GLU A 218 19.66 18.44 6.84
C GLU A 218 19.77 17.41 5.71
N CYS A 219 19.31 16.19 5.97
CA CYS A 219 19.50 15.04 5.10
C CYS A 219 18.37 14.85 4.08
N LEU A 220 17.17 15.42 4.28
CA LEU A 220 15.98 15.11 3.46
C LEU A 220 16.20 15.20 1.95
N LYS A 221 16.89 16.25 1.48
CA LYS A 221 17.18 16.44 0.05
C LYS A 221 18.13 15.38 -0.52
N GLN A 222 18.99 14.79 0.31
CA GLN A 222 19.95 13.77 -0.09
C GLN A 222 19.26 12.41 -0.35
N ARG A 223 18.00 12.23 0.08
CA ARG A 223 17.26 10.98 -0.13
C ARG A 223 17.20 10.60 -1.61
N ALA A 224 16.95 11.55 -2.52
CA ALA A 224 16.90 11.26 -3.95
C ALA A 224 18.19 10.63 -4.50
N ASN A 225 19.35 10.94 -3.91
CA ASN A 225 20.66 10.50 -4.38
C ASN A 225 20.92 9.00 -4.15
N ILE A 226 20.11 8.34 -3.31
CA ILE A 226 20.34 6.91 -3.05
C ILE A 226 19.84 6.00 -4.17
N TYR A 227 18.99 6.52 -5.07
CA TYR A 227 18.48 5.79 -6.23
C TYR A 227 19.56 5.57 -7.30
N GLY A 228 19.47 4.46 -8.03
CA GLY A 228 20.40 4.16 -9.14
C GLY A 228 21.80 3.68 -8.73
N HIS A 229 22.05 3.45 -7.44
CA HIS A 229 23.35 2.97 -6.98
C HIS A 229 23.56 1.48 -7.31
N SER A 230 24.60 1.17 -8.09
CA SER A 230 24.83 -0.19 -8.63
C SER A 230 24.98 -1.28 -7.57
N LYS A 231 25.66 -0.99 -6.45
CA LYS A 231 25.87 -1.98 -5.36
C LYS A 231 24.70 -2.05 -4.38
N PHE A 232 23.87 -1.00 -4.33
CA PHE A 232 22.85 -0.81 -3.31
C PHE A 232 21.58 -0.28 -3.98
N PRO A 233 20.96 -1.09 -4.86
CA PRO A 233 19.75 -0.68 -5.54
C PRO A 233 18.63 -0.44 -4.52
N VAL A 234 17.77 0.50 -4.85
CA VAL A 234 16.55 0.79 -4.09
C VAL A 234 15.39 0.07 -4.78
N LEU A 235 14.58 -0.63 -4.00
CA LEU A 235 13.33 -1.19 -4.48
C LEU A 235 12.33 -0.05 -4.66
N TRP A 236 12.01 0.25 -5.91
CA TRP A 236 11.02 1.25 -6.28
C TRP A 236 10.13 0.70 -7.40
N PRO A 237 8.87 0.34 -7.12
CA PRO A 237 8.05 -0.42 -8.06
C PRO A 237 7.43 0.43 -9.17
N VAL A 238 7.71 1.74 -9.20
CA VAL A 238 7.17 2.69 -10.18
C VAL A 238 8.30 3.26 -11.04
N ALA A 239 8.03 3.48 -12.32
CA ALA A 239 8.98 4.09 -13.25
C ALA A 239 9.36 5.51 -12.81
N GLN A 240 10.62 5.92 -13.04
CA GLN A 240 11.10 7.25 -12.62
C GLN A 240 10.41 8.40 -13.38
N GLU A 241 9.92 8.12 -14.58
CA GLU A 241 9.16 9.04 -15.42
C GLU A 241 7.78 9.33 -14.81
N THR A 242 7.18 8.32 -14.17
CA THR A 242 5.88 8.42 -13.48
C THR A 242 6.04 9.06 -12.11
N LEU A 243 6.98 8.58 -11.30
CA LEU A 243 7.25 9.10 -9.96
C LEU A 243 8.72 8.95 -9.60
N ARG A 244 9.47 10.06 -9.59
CA ARG A 244 10.88 10.04 -9.20
C ARG A 244 11.03 9.73 -7.72
N PHE A 245 12.00 8.88 -7.41
CA PHE A 245 12.29 8.46 -6.05
C PHE A 245 12.81 9.61 -5.17
N GLY A 246 12.40 9.65 -3.91
CA GLY A 246 13.04 10.46 -2.86
C GLY A 246 12.92 11.97 -3.03
N GLN A 247 11.94 12.45 -3.79
CA GLN A 247 11.72 13.89 -3.97
C GLN A 247 11.38 14.58 -2.64
N SER A 248 12.15 15.62 -2.30
CA SER A 248 11.96 16.39 -1.06
C SER A 248 10.82 17.41 -1.20
N HIS A 249 9.57 16.94 -1.15
CA HIS A 249 8.41 17.82 -1.12
C HIS A 249 8.32 18.62 0.18
N LYS A 250 7.96 19.91 0.09
CA LYS A 250 7.86 20.81 1.27
C LYS A 250 6.94 20.26 2.36
N ARG A 251 5.85 19.60 1.97
CA ARG A 251 4.86 19.00 2.88
C ARG A 251 5.46 17.94 3.81
N ILE A 252 6.49 17.21 3.36
CA ILE A 252 7.20 16.24 4.20
C ILE A 252 7.78 16.93 5.42
N LEU A 253 8.65 17.92 5.20
CA LEU A 253 9.31 18.63 6.29
C LEU A 253 8.30 19.34 7.21
N LEU A 254 7.29 19.99 6.64
CA LEU A 254 6.23 20.64 7.43
C LEU A 254 5.49 19.64 8.34
N GLY A 255 5.22 18.42 7.84
CA GLY A 255 4.55 17.38 8.62
C GLY A 255 5.36 16.94 9.84
N PHE A 256 6.66 16.72 9.69
CA PHE A 256 7.54 16.35 10.80
C PHE A 256 7.86 17.51 11.74
N GLU A 257 7.96 18.73 11.23
CA GLU A 257 8.06 19.94 12.06
C GLU A 257 6.81 20.16 12.93
N ALA A 258 5.63 19.82 12.41
CA ALA A 258 4.39 19.88 13.18
C ALA A 258 4.35 18.82 14.29
N ILE A 259 4.84 17.59 14.03
CA ILE A 259 5.02 16.55 15.08
C ILE A 259 5.91 17.07 16.20
N ASP A 260 7.04 17.68 15.85
CA ASP A 260 8.04 18.17 16.79
C ASP A 260 7.50 19.28 17.70
N ARG A 261 6.62 20.13 17.16
CA ARG A 261 5.92 21.19 17.91
C ARG A 261 4.67 20.69 18.66
N GLY A 262 4.31 19.41 18.54
CA GLY A 262 3.10 18.84 19.15
C GLY A 262 1.78 19.16 18.40
N ASP A 263 1.86 19.71 17.19
CA ASP A 263 0.71 20.05 16.36
C ASP A 263 0.34 18.87 15.43
N ILE A 264 -0.29 17.87 16.04
CA ILE A 264 -0.52 16.58 15.38
C ILE A 264 -1.54 16.70 14.23
N VAL A 265 -2.56 17.54 14.37
CA VAL A 265 -3.59 17.74 13.33
C VAL A 265 -2.95 18.28 12.05
N ASN A 266 -2.13 19.33 12.14
CA ASN A 266 -1.44 19.87 10.97
C ASN A 266 -0.39 18.91 10.43
N SER A 267 0.25 18.11 11.29
CA SER A 267 1.13 17.04 10.83
C SER A 267 0.40 16.06 9.90
N VAL A 268 -0.74 15.54 10.37
CA VAL A 268 -1.56 14.58 9.62
C VAL A 268 -2.02 15.20 8.30
N GLU A 269 -2.47 16.45 8.30
CA GLU A 269 -2.86 17.15 7.08
C GLU A 269 -1.69 17.25 6.08
N HIS A 270 -0.51 17.68 6.53
CA HIS A 270 0.65 17.82 5.65
C HIS A 270 1.10 16.49 5.06
N LEU A 271 1.17 15.42 5.87
CA LEU A 271 1.53 14.10 5.40
C LEU A 271 0.45 13.51 4.47
N ALA A 272 -0.83 13.73 4.76
CA ALA A 272 -1.92 13.33 3.88
C ALA A 272 -1.84 14.03 2.51
N TRP A 273 -1.57 15.34 2.46
CA TRP A 273 -1.33 16.02 1.18
C TRP A 273 -0.11 15.47 0.45
N HIS A 274 0.95 15.11 1.17
CA HIS A 274 2.12 14.50 0.54
C HIS A 274 1.76 13.15 -0.11
N GLU A 275 1.19 12.25 0.66
CA GLU A 275 0.68 10.94 0.22
C GLU A 275 -0.27 11.09 -0.97
N GLN A 276 -1.33 11.87 -0.83
CA GLN A 276 -2.44 11.87 -1.76
C GLN A 276 -2.12 12.60 -3.06
N ALA A 277 -1.34 13.69 -3.01
CA ALA A 277 -1.01 14.50 -4.18
C ALA A 277 0.29 14.08 -4.86
N ASN A 278 1.34 13.77 -4.09
CA ASN A 278 2.68 13.58 -4.67
C ASN A 278 3.00 12.12 -4.90
N ILE A 279 2.35 11.19 -4.18
CA ILE A 279 2.62 9.76 -4.30
C ILE A 279 1.46 9.06 -5.02
N LEU A 280 0.26 9.05 -4.45
CA LEU A 280 -0.86 8.26 -4.96
C LEU A 280 -1.45 8.82 -6.26
N GLN A 281 -1.49 10.14 -6.43
CA GLN A 281 -2.00 10.74 -7.67
C GLN A 281 -1.21 10.26 -8.91
N PRO A 282 0.11 10.49 -9.02
CA PRO A 282 0.87 10.01 -10.18
C PRO A 282 0.98 8.49 -10.25
N THR A 283 0.95 7.77 -9.11
CA THR A 283 1.11 6.31 -9.09
C THR A 283 -0.15 5.57 -9.54
N MET A 284 -1.34 6.04 -9.15
CA MET A 284 -2.59 5.32 -9.43
C MET A 284 -3.71 6.19 -9.97
N TYR A 285 -3.97 7.37 -9.37
CA TYR A 285 -5.18 8.14 -9.71
C TYR A 285 -5.06 8.93 -11.01
N SER A 286 -3.90 8.86 -11.67
CA SER A 286 -3.70 9.32 -13.05
C SER A 286 -3.89 8.20 -14.09
N ASP A 287 -4.10 6.95 -13.67
CA ASP A 287 -4.37 5.84 -14.58
C ASP A 287 -5.84 5.86 -15.04
N THR A 288 -6.05 6.09 -16.33
CA THR A 288 -7.40 6.31 -16.88
C THR A 288 -8.33 5.11 -16.74
N GLN A 289 -7.79 3.89 -16.82
CA GLN A 289 -8.55 2.66 -16.64
C GLN A 289 -9.01 2.52 -15.19
N LEU A 290 -8.12 2.72 -14.21
CA LEU A 290 -8.47 2.67 -12.80
C LEU A 290 -9.51 3.74 -12.45
N VAL A 291 -9.33 4.98 -12.93
CA VAL A 291 -10.28 6.07 -12.69
C VAL A 291 -11.67 5.72 -13.20
N MET A 292 -11.78 5.18 -14.41
CA MET A 292 -13.06 4.77 -14.97
C MET A 292 -13.71 3.67 -14.12
N LEU A 293 -12.94 2.68 -13.66
CA LEU A 293 -13.43 1.59 -12.83
C LEU A 293 -13.89 2.05 -11.44
N LEU A 294 -13.15 2.96 -10.80
CA LEU A 294 -13.53 3.55 -9.51
C LEU A 294 -14.83 4.34 -9.60
N ARG A 295 -14.99 5.15 -10.65
CA ARG A 295 -16.23 5.89 -10.90
C ARG A 295 -17.42 4.96 -11.17
N GLY A 296 -17.20 3.92 -11.97
CA GLY A 296 -18.22 2.90 -12.25
C GLY A 296 -18.66 2.17 -10.98
N ASN A 297 -17.70 1.73 -10.15
CA ASN A 297 -17.98 1.13 -8.84
C ASN A 297 -18.76 2.09 -7.94
N HIS A 298 -18.34 3.36 -7.84
CA HIS A 298 -19.02 4.32 -6.98
C HIS A 298 -20.46 4.59 -7.42
N PHE A 299 -20.69 4.79 -8.73
CA PHE A 299 -22.01 4.96 -9.30
C PHE A 299 -22.91 3.76 -8.99
N SER A 300 -22.42 2.54 -9.24
CA SER A 300 -23.16 1.30 -8.98
C SER A 300 -23.48 1.12 -7.50
N TYR A 301 -22.53 1.39 -6.59
CA TYR A 301 -22.74 1.32 -5.15
C TYR A 301 -23.82 2.31 -4.67
N VAL A 302 -23.75 3.56 -5.13
CA VAL A 302 -24.66 4.63 -4.68
C VAL A 302 -26.07 4.47 -5.27
N THR A 303 -26.19 4.05 -6.53
CA THR A 303 -27.48 3.93 -7.23
C THR A 303 -28.12 2.56 -7.06
N GLY A 304 -27.35 1.54 -6.66
CA GLY A 304 -27.77 0.14 -6.67
C GLY A 304 -27.87 -0.47 -8.07
N PHE A 305 -27.37 0.21 -9.12
CA PHE A 305 -27.46 -0.23 -10.51
C PHE A 305 -26.13 -0.11 -11.27
N PRO A 306 -25.63 -1.20 -11.90
CA PRO A 306 -26.10 -2.59 -11.74
C PRO A 306 -25.91 -3.08 -10.29
N SER A 307 -26.74 -4.03 -9.85
CA SER A 307 -26.68 -4.56 -8.48
C SER A 307 -25.62 -5.67 -8.34
N GLY A 308 -25.13 -5.91 -7.12
CA GLY A 308 -24.48 -7.16 -6.72
C GLY A 308 -22.95 -7.17 -6.62
N VAL A 309 -22.24 -6.18 -7.18
CA VAL A 309 -20.76 -6.22 -7.31
C VAL A 309 -20.04 -5.07 -6.62
N ALA A 310 -20.68 -3.91 -6.55
CA ALA A 310 -20.00 -2.70 -6.14
C ALA A 310 -19.71 -2.67 -4.65
N GLN A 311 -18.52 -2.19 -4.30
CA GLN A 311 -18.07 -2.02 -2.93
C GLN A 311 -18.15 -0.55 -2.51
N ALA A 312 -18.48 -0.35 -1.23
CA ALA A 312 -18.41 0.96 -0.61
C ALA A 312 -16.97 1.49 -0.66
N ILE A 313 -16.80 2.73 -1.11
CA ILE A 313 -15.56 3.47 -0.85
C ILE A 313 -15.70 4.07 0.54
N GLU A 314 -15.14 3.37 1.53
CA GLU A 314 -15.24 3.74 2.94
C GLU A 314 -13.94 3.46 3.68
N VAL A 315 -13.75 4.03 4.87
CA VAL A 315 -12.68 3.67 5.80
C VAL A 315 -13.30 3.29 7.12
N THR A 316 -13.01 2.07 7.57
CA THR A 316 -13.47 1.55 8.87
C THR A 316 -12.32 1.51 9.87
N LEU A 317 -12.43 2.31 10.94
CA LEU A 317 -11.46 2.44 12.04
C LEU A 317 -11.57 1.27 13.04
N ALA A 318 -11.49 0.06 12.50
CA ALA A 318 -11.46 -1.23 13.21
C ALA A 318 -10.60 -2.23 12.42
N ASN A 319 -10.24 -3.37 13.02
CA ASN A 319 -9.42 -4.41 12.38
C ASN A 319 -10.17 -5.28 11.34
N GLN A 320 -11.50 -5.20 11.30
CA GLN A 320 -12.39 -5.96 10.40
C GLN A 320 -12.67 -5.24 9.08
N CYS A 321 -13.05 -6.00 8.04
CA CYS A 321 -13.46 -5.47 6.74
C CYS A 321 -14.93 -5.02 6.73
N GLN A 322 -15.76 -5.62 7.58
CA GLN A 322 -17.17 -5.29 7.63
C GLN A 322 -17.42 -3.91 8.22
N ARG A 323 -18.34 -3.18 7.59
CA ARG A 323 -18.85 -1.90 8.07
C ARG A 323 -19.40 -1.98 9.48
N LEU A 324 -19.19 -0.92 10.26
CA LEU A 324 -19.73 -0.75 11.60
C LEU A 324 -20.78 0.38 11.65
N GLY A 325 -21.85 0.15 12.42
CA GLY A 325 -22.95 1.10 12.60
C GLY A 325 -22.77 2.13 13.72
N ASP A 326 -21.59 2.18 14.35
CA ASP A 326 -21.31 2.97 15.56
C ASP A 326 -20.46 4.23 15.29
N GLY A 327 -20.37 4.64 14.02
CA GLY A 327 -19.63 5.83 13.59
C GLY A 327 -18.12 5.64 13.48
N ARG A 328 -17.60 4.41 13.52
CA ARG A 328 -16.19 4.12 13.16
C ARG A 328 -15.97 3.90 11.66
N THR A 329 -17.04 3.81 10.88
CA THR A 329 -16.97 3.73 9.41
C THR A 329 -17.35 5.08 8.79
N LEU A 330 -16.50 5.58 7.88
CA LEU A 330 -16.75 6.78 7.10
C LEU A 330 -16.90 6.44 5.62
N GLU A 331 -17.97 6.92 5.00
CA GLU A 331 -18.17 6.84 3.55
C GLU A 331 -17.50 8.00 2.81
N PHE A 332 -17.07 7.73 1.58
CA PHE A 332 -16.54 8.75 0.69
C PHE A 332 -17.58 9.81 0.32
N SER A 333 -18.68 9.37 -0.31
CA SER A 333 -19.75 10.23 -0.80
C SER A 333 -21.04 9.45 -1.03
N ARG A 334 -22.17 10.16 -1.03
CA ARG A 334 -23.47 9.65 -1.48
C ARG A 334 -23.91 10.24 -2.81
N ASN A 335 -23.07 11.08 -3.44
CA ASN A 335 -23.32 11.60 -4.77
C ASN A 335 -22.81 10.57 -5.80
N PRO A 336 -23.67 10.03 -6.68
CA PRO A 336 -23.27 9.02 -7.66
C PRO A 336 -22.23 9.50 -8.68
N LEU A 337 -22.07 10.82 -8.83
CA LEU A 337 -21.07 11.43 -9.72
C LEU A 337 -19.76 11.80 -9.00
N ALA A 338 -19.63 11.52 -7.70
CA ALA A 338 -18.40 11.80 -6.98
C ALA A 338 -17.24 10.95 -7.52
N ASP A 339 -16.05 11.56 -7.53
CA ASP A 339 -14.87 10.98 -8.15
C ASP A 339 -13.74 10.89 -7.11
N LEU A 340 -13.38 9.67 -6.73
CA LEU A 340 -12.27 9.44 -5.79
C LEU A 340 -10.93 9.83 -6.40
N SER A 341 -10.78 9.82 -7.73
CA SER A 341 -9.52 10.20 -8.38
C SER A 341 -9.26 11.69 -8.39
N ASP A 342 -10.32 12.50 -8.27
CA ASP A 342 -10.26 13.94 -8.11
C ASP A 342 -9.76 14.29 -6.70
N ILE A 343 -8.59 14.93 -6.64
CA ILE A 343 -7.95 15.27 -5.38
C ILE A 343 -8.77 16.26 -4.54
N GLU A 344 -9.52 17.17 -5.18
CA GLU A 344 -10.34 18.16 -4.49
C GLU A 344 -11.56 17.51 -3.81
N GLN A 345 -11.99 16.35 -4.29
CA GLN A 345 -13.05 15.54 -3.66
C GLN A 345 -12.47 14.53 -2.66
N ARG A 346 -11.32 13.92 -2.97
CA ARG A 346 -10.65 12.91 -2.14
C ARG A 346 -10.09 13.50 -0.84
N MET A 347 -9.43 14.66 -0.89
CA MET A 347 -8.82 15.25 0.30
C MET A 347 -9.82 15.57 1.42
N PRO A 348 -11.00 16.14 1.15
CA PRO A 348 -12.04 16.29 2.18
C PRO A 348 -12.42 14.97 2.85
N PHE A 349 -12.48 13.85 2.12
CA PHE A 349 -12.75 12.54 2.71
C PHE A 349 -11.60 12.05 3.59
N VAL A 350 -10.35 12.18 3.13
CA VAL A 350 -9.16 11.81 3.89
C VAL A 350 -9.07 12.60 5.20
N LEU A 351 -9.29 13.92 5.15
CA LEU A 351 -9.26 14.78 6.34
C LEU A 351 -10.44 14.53 7.30
N ARG A 352 -11.62 14.16 6.79
CA ARG A 352 -12.72 13.69 7.65
C ARG A 352 -12.35 12.41 8.40
N ALA A 353 -11.71 11.44 7.73
CA ALA A 353 -11.24 10.22 8.38
C ALA A 353 -10.17 10.52 9.44
N ALA A 354 -9.24 11.44 9.16
CA ALA A 354 -8.24 11.90 10.13
C ALA A 354 -8.87 12.56 11.36
N ASN A 355 -9.81 13.48 11.15
CA ASN A 355 -10.52 14.14 12.25
C ASN A 355 -11.31 13.14 13.08
N ARG A 356 -12.00 12.19 12.44
CA ARG A 356 -12.75 11.15 13.15
C ARG A 356 -11.85 10.23 13.97
N PHE A 357 -10.70 9.84 13.42
CA PHE A 357 -9.71 9.08 14.17
C PHE A 357 -9.21 9.86 15.40
N ASN A 358 -8.95 11.17 15.23
CA ASN A 358 -8.59 12.05 16.34
C ASN A 358 -9.69 12.16 17.41
N GLU A 359 -10.94 12.34 17.02
CA GLU A 359 -12.07 12.36 17.96
C GLU A 359 -12.15 11.08 18.79
N LEU A 360 -12.04 9.91 18.15
CA LEU A 360 -12.10 8.62 18.84
C LEU A 360 -10.94 8.40 19.81
N LEU A 361 -9.73 8.88 19.47
CA LEU A 361 -8.59 8.83 20.39
C LEU A 361 -8.75 9.77 21.60
N ASN A 362 -9.63 10.77 21.51
CA ASN A 362 -9.93 11.71 22.57
C ASN A 362 -11.30 11.45 23.23
N SER A 363 -11.91 10.30 22.99
CA SER A 363 -13.18 9.88 23.60
C SER A 363 -13.02 8.59 24.42
N ASP A 364 -14.13 8.15 25.01
CA ASP A 364 -14.30 6.85 25.66
C ASP A 364 -14.06 5.64 24.73
N GLN A 365 -14.02 5.84 23.41
CA GLN A 365 -13.76 4.82 22.40
C GLN A 365 -12.27 4.53 22.19
N ARG A 366 -11.39 5.35 22.77
CA ARG A 366 -9.94 5.21 22.64
C ARG A 366 -9.44 3.77 22.89
N PRO A 367 -9.84 3.05 23.95
CA PRO A 367 -9.36 1.69 24.20
C PRO A 367 -9.71 0.72 23.07
N VAL A 368 -10.88 0.88 22.44
CA VAL A 368 -11.35 0.02 21.33
C VAL A 368 -10.53 0.27 20.07
N VAL A 369 -10.24 1.53 19.78
CA VAL A 369 -9.41 1.92 18.63
C VAL A 369 -7.96 1.49 18.84
N GLU A 370 -7.41 1.70 20.03
CA GLU A 370 -6.07 1.22 20.39
C GLU A 370 -5.95 -0.30 20.28
N GLN A 371 -6.98 -1.04 20.73
CA GLN A 371 -7.00 -2.49 20.59
C GLN A 371 -7.02 -2.90 19.11
N SER A 372 -7.80 -2.22 18.27
CA SER A 372 -7.82 -2.48 16.83
C SER A 372 -6.45 -2.26 16.19
N ILE A 373 -5.70 -1.22 16.59
CA ILE A 373 -4.32 -0.99 16.09
C ILE A 373 -3.38 -2.08 16.60
N LYS A 374 -3.51 -2.54 17.85
CA LYS A 374 -2.71 -3.65 18.40
C LYS A 374 -2.95 -4.95 17.61
N ASP A 375 -4.20 -5.24 17.27
CA ASP A 375 -4.56 -6.42 16.50
C ASP A 375 -3.96 -6.35 15.08
N ILE A 376 -4.03 -5.18 14.43
CA ILE A 376 -3.39 -4.95 13.12
C ILE A 376 -1.86 -5.12 13.25
N ALA A 377 -1.23 -4.57 14.29
CA ALA A 377 0.21 -4.68 14.54
C ALA A 377 0.67 -6.14 14.74
N ALA A 378 -0.18 -6.97 15.34
CA ALA A 378 0.03 -8.40 15.53
C ALA A 378 -0.21 -9.22 14.26
N GLY A 379 -0.67 -8.60 13.16
CA GLY A 379 -1.00 -9.28 11.91
C GLY A 379 -2.26 -10.15 12.01
N ALA A 380 -3.20 -9.78 12.89
CA ALA A 380 -4.47 -10.47 13.02
C ALA A 380 -5.17 -10.58 11.66
N PRO A 381 -5.85 -11.71 11.37
CA PRO A 381 -6.64 -11.84 10.15
C PRO A 381 -7.66 -10.70 10.06
N LEU A 382 -7.89 -10.23 8.83
CA LEU A 382 -8.99 -9.31 8.56
C LEU A 382 -10.28 -10.12 8.67
N LEU A 383 -11.09 -9.82 9.69
CA LEU A 383 -12.39 -10.46 9.95
C LEU A 383 -13.52 -9.81 9.15
#